data_AF-A0A7C9MBQ0-F1
#
_entry.id   AF-A0A7C9MBQ0-F1
#
_cell.length_a   1.000
_cell.length_b   1.000
_cell.length_c   1.000
_cell.angle_alpha   90.00
_cell.angle_beta   90.00
_cell.angle_gamma   90.00
#
_symmetry.space_group_name_H-M   'P 1'
#
loop_
_entity.id
_entity.type
_entity.pdbx_description
1 polymer ?
#
loop_
_entity_poly.entity_id
_entity_poly.type
_entity_poly.pdbx_seq_one_letter_code
_entity_poly.pdbx_strand_id
1 'polypeptide(L)'
;MPFSTDKSYFIARPDVVLKSAPGGGSARNHLILGDWLRYLGDTDGEFIRIRCRGDEGWVHEDDVTETRALEINFVDIGQGDGCHIVTPDDEIILIDAGVGTNMERFLSWRYNLRSRNVRRAPDFDPAKPEREPWKIDYVVVSHPDNDHYLGFRQVFDNPKLSFDKVFHNGIVERPDEPEDPALSYPDDLGGYVDGSPKMLWDVAHTNKRLKEIVNAFPDTRKQLISTYRACLANTKTATFRSLGRKRSQLENGTRVFFDKFDGTGSPLAFEVLGPIYEPVTHDGQTRDGLRKLGAEGVTKNGHSVILKLTYGKLAVMLGGDLNTQAQDFLLSLYAGGPKKTSSLEKKIAGFEAEGNQITAEDQAKLDRDRAKLDGIIQTARQTFQVDVAKACHHGSSHIMDAFLAALNPVVTVISSGDEESHSHPRPDALGTFGKHGRGRRPLIFSTELARSTREFTPVINYLNILRAFEARLEAEADPDKRREIEQDMQEKKDRNVAVYGMITLRALGDTILLAQKLEEPRSEGEKWDLYELHHNDKTGMYEYDPH
;
A
#
# COMPACT_ATOMS: atom_id res chain seq x y z
N MET A 1 -16.76 -1.63 -30.92
CA MET A 1 -15.43 -1.26 -31.50
C MET A 1 -14.86 -2.50 -32.20
N PRO A 2 -14.13 -2.42 -33.33
CA PRO A 2 -13.56 -3.65 -33.89
C PRO A 2 -12.44 -4.18 -32.98
N PHE A 3 -12.62 -5.39 -32.43
CA PHE A 3 -11.63 -6.07 -31.59
C PHE A 3 -10.44 -6.59 -32.41
N SER A 4 -9.25 -6.58 -31.83
CA SER A 4 -8.00 -7.02 -32.46
C SER A 4 -7.19 -7.91 -31.51
N THR A 5 -6.57 -8.97 -32.03
CA THR A 5 -5.74 -9.92 -31.26
C THR A 5 -4.41 -9.33 -30.80
N ASP A 6 -4.05 -8.15 -31.32
CA ASP A 6 -2.77 -7.46 -31.06
C ASP A 6 -2.91 -6.35 -30.01
N LYS A 7 -4.13 -6.08 -29.54
CA LYS A 7 -4.40 -5.11 -28.49
C LYS A 7 -4.62 -5.79 -27.13
N SER A 8 -4.39 -5.01 -26.07
CA SER A 8 -4.81 -5.37 -24.72
C SER A 8 -6.16 -4.76 -24.41
N TYR A 9 -6.98 -5.49 -23.66
CA TYR A 9 -8.28 -5.06 -23.22
C TYR A 9 -8.45 -5.34 -21.72
N PHE A 10 -9.45 -4.72 -21.12
CA PHE A 10 -9.77 -4.81 -19.71
C PHE A 10 -11.27 -4.91 -19.48
N ILE A 11 -11.67 -5.54 -18.38
CA ILE A 11 -13.06 -5.50 -17.94
C ILE A 11 -13.45 -4.08 -17.52
N ALA A 12 -14.56 -3.57 -18.07
CA ALA A 12 -15.09 -2.23 -17.84
C ALA A 12 -16.19 -2.16 -16.76
N ARG A 13 -16.63 -3.31 -16.24
CA ARG A 13 -17.73 -3.42 -15.28
C ARG A 13 -17.27 -4.00 -13.93
N PRO A 14 -17.95 -3.69 -12.81
CA PRO A 14 -17.61 -4.22 -11.50
C PRO A 14 -17.69 -5.75 -11.39
N ASP A 15 -18.68 -6.37 -12.03
CA ASP A 15 -19.01 -7.79 -11.95
C ASP A 15 -19.28 -8.35 -13.35
N VAL A 16 -18.42 -9.28 -13.80
CA VAL A 16 -18.57 -9.96 -15.09
C VAL A 16 -18.30 -11.45 -14.92
N VAL A 17 -19.21 -12.27 -15.43
CA VAL A 17 -19.03 -13.73 -15.44
C VAL A 17 -18.50 -14.18 -16.80
N LEU A 18 -17.32 -14.80 -16.80
CA LEU A 18 -16.79 -15.47 -17.98
C LEU A 18 -17.61 -16.74 -18.25
N LYS A 19 -18.20 -16.85 -19.44
CA LYS A 19 -19.10 -17.96 -19.77
C LYS A 19 -18.49 -18.97 -20.74
N SER A 20 -18.97 -20.21 -20.72
CA SER A 20 -18.51 -21.26 -21.63
C SER A 20 -19.07 -21.16 -23.07
N ALA A 21 -20.14 -20.39 -23.28
CA ALA A 21 -20.78 -20.16 -24.56
C ALA A 21 -21.25 -18.69 -24.70
N PRO A 22 -21.42 -18.16 -25.91
CA PRO A 22 -21.96 -16.81 -26.12
C PRO A 22 -23.42 -16.73 -25.65
N GLY A 23 -23.80 -15.64 -24.98
CA GLY A 23 -25.17 -15.43 -24.48
C GLY A 23 -25.68 -16.40 -23.41
N GLY A 24 -24.85 -17.32 -22.90
CA GLY A 24 -25.30 -18.34 -21.95
C GLY A 24 -24.20 -19.31 -21.50
N GLY A 25 -24.56 -20.56 -21.21
CA GLY A 25 -23.61 -21.57 -20.77
C GLY A 25 -23.20 -21.48 -19.29
N SER A 26 -22.37 -22.43 -18.86
CA SER A 26 -21.84 -22.50 -17.50
C SER A 26 -20.84 -21.39 -17.21
N ALA A 27 -20.83 -20.91 -15.97
CA ALA A 27 -19.79 -20.01 -15.48
C ALA A 27 -18.43 -20.71 -15.47
N ARG A 28 -17.41 -20.03 -16.01
CA ARG A 28 -16.00 -20.45 -16.00
C ARG A 28 -15.21 -19.68 -14.95
N ASN A 29 -15.48 -18.39 -14.81
CA ASN A 29 -14.77 -17.54 -13.86
C ASN A 29 -15.58 -16.28 -13.50
N HIS A 30 -15.18 -15.61 -12.42
CA HIS A 30 -15.68 -14.32 -11.98
C HIS A 30 -14.59 -13.28 -12.18
N LEU A 31 -14.83 -12.35 -13.09
CA LEU A 31 -13.95 -11.25 -13.47
C LEU A 31 -14.48 -9.95 -12.87
N ILE A 32 -13.56 -9.06 -12.51
CA ILE A 32 -13.89 -7.77 -11.89
C ILE A 32 -13.27 -6.62 -12.67
N LEU A 33 -13.69 -5.40 -12.33
CA LEU A 33 -13.22 -4.17 -12.97
C LEU A 33 -11.69 -4.13 -13.13
N GLY A 34 -11.24 -3.86 -14.36
CA GLY A 34 -9.82 -3.72 -14.68
C GLY A 34 -9.07 -5.03 -14.94
N ASP A 35 -9.74 -6.19 -14.91
CA ASP A 35 -9.10 -7.45 -15.26
C ASP A 35 -8.59 -7.46 -16.70
N TRP A 36 -7.29 -7.71 -16.88
CA TRP A 36 -6.66 -7.79 -18.19
C TRP A 36 -7.15 -9.04 -18.94
N LEU A 37 -7.47 -8.86 -20.22
CA LEU A 37 -7.91 -9.94 -21.10
C LEU A 37 -7.32 -9.82 -22.50
N ARG A 38 -7.21 -10.97 -23.16
CA ARG A 38 -6.81 -11.08 -24.56
C ARG A 38 -7.97 -11.56 -25.41
N TYR A 39 -8.30 -10.82 -26.45
CA TYR A 39 -9.25 -11.26 -27.47
C TYR A 39 -8.65 -12.40 -28.30
N LEU A 40 -9.44 -13.45 -28.57
CA LEU A 40 -8.98 -14.67 -29.25
C LEU A 40 -9.34 -14.74 -30.74
N GLY A 41 -10.07 -13.75 -31.27
CA GLY A 41 -10.44 -13.70 -32.70
C GLY A 41 -11.85 -14.18 -33.03
N ASP A 42 -12.54 -14.82 -32.08
CA ASP A 42 -13.91 -15.31 -32.28
C ASP A 42 -14.96 -14.32 -31.72
N THR A 43 -15.95 -13.96 -32.54
CA THR A 43 -17.12 -13.15 -32.16
C THR A 43 -18.41 -13.87 -32.59
N ASP A 44 -19.44 -13.86 -31.74
CA ASP A 44 -20.77 -14.38 -32.02
C ASP A 44 -21.82 -13.37 -31.51
N GLY A 45 -22.47 -12.65 -32.44
CA GLY A 45 -23.34 -11.52 -32.11
C GLY A 45 -22.57 -10.44 -31.35
N GLU A 46 -23.04 -10.09 -30.15
CA GLU A 46 -22.45 -9.10 -29.23
C GLU A 46 -21.46 -9.74 -28.24
N PHE A 47 -21.11 -11.02 -28.42
CA PHE A 47 -20.20 -11.75 -27.53
C PHE A 47 -18.85 -11.98 -28.18
N ILE A 48 -17.80 -11.76 -27.42
CA ILE A 48 -16.42 -11.98 -27.85
C ILE A 48 -15.75 -13.06 -27.01
N ARG A 49 -14.93 -13.88 -27.67
CA ARG A 49 -14.14 -14.91 -27.00
C ARG A 49 -12.82 -14.35 -26.52
N ILE A 50 -12.54 -14.56 -25.23
CA ILE A 50 -11.40 -13.96 -24.55
C ILE A 50 -10.63 -15.02 -23.73
N ARG A 51 -9.37 -14.69 -23.42
CA ARG A 51 -8.58 -15.37 -22.38
C ARG A 51 -8.28 -14.38 -21.26
N CYS A 52 -8.58 -14.76 -20.02
CA CYS A 52 -8.32 -13.96 -18.82
C CYS A 52 -7.95 -14.88 -17.65
N ARG A 53 -6.92 -14.53 -16.88
CA ARG A 53 -6.46 -15.27 -15.67
C ARG A 53 -6.27 -16.79 -15.88
N GLY A 54 -5.92 -17.19 -17.10
CA GLY A 54 -5.70 -18.60 -17.48
C GLY A 54 -6.92 -19.31 -18.04
N ASP A 55 -8.12 -18.74 -17.92
CA ASP A 55 -9.37 -19.31 -18.45
C ASP A 55 -9.73 -18.70 -19.81
N GLU A 56 -10.43 -19.48 -20.63
CA GLU A 56 -11.05 -19.02 -21.88
C GLU A 56 -12.58 -19.08 -21.79
N GLY A 57 -13.23 -18.11 -22.42
CA GLY A 57 -14.69 -18.08 -22.48
C GLY A 57 -15.21 -16.85 -23.24
N TRP A 58 -16.48 -16.56 -23.03
CA TRP A 58 -17.22 -15.50 -23.70
C TRP A 58 -17.69 -14.44 -22.70
N VAL A 59 -17.60 -13.18 -23.12
CA VAL A 59 -18.14 -12.01 -22.42
C VAL A 59 -18.87 -11.11 -23.42
N HIS A 60 -19.75 -10.24 -22.94
CA HIS A 60 -20.40 -9.25 -23.78
C HIS A 60 -19.41 -8.15 -24.18
N GLU A 61 -19.49 -7.62 -25.40
CA GLU A 61 -18.53 -6.62 -25.87
C GLU A 61 -18.57 -5.30 -25.09
N ASP A 62 -19.74 -4.91 -24.59
CA ASP A 62 -19.91 -3.71 -23.74
C ASP A 62 -19.30 -3.85 -22.33
N ASP A 63 -18.88 -5.06 -21.94
CA ASP A 63 -18.19 -5.29 -20.67
C ASP A 63 -16.67 -5.05 -20.80
N VAL A 64 -16.19 -4.65 -21.98
CA VAL A 64 -14.76 -4.60 -22.30
C VAL A 64 -14.35 -3.21 -22.76
N THR A 65 -13.16 -2.77 -22.34
CA THR A 65 -12.56 -1.48 -22.71
C THR A 65 -11.08 -1.64 -23.09
N GLU A 66 -10.55 -0.72 -23.90
CA GLU A 66 -9.10 -0.59 -24.13
C GLU A 66 -8.42 0.21 -23.01
N THR A 67 -9.20 0.89 -22.16
CA THR A 67 -8.68 1.74 -21.08
C THR A 67 -8.35 0.92 -19.84
N ARG A 68 -7.12 1.04 -19.35
CA ARG A 68 -6.70 0.38 -18.12
C ARG A 68 -7.25 1.11 -16.90
N ALA A 69 -7.80 0.35 -15.95
CA ALA A 69 -8.18 0.89 -14.65
C ALA A 69 -6.95 1.15 -13.77
N LEU A 70 -7.04 2.13 -12.87
CA LEU A 70 -6.15 2.21 -11.73
C LEU A 70 -6.45 1.01 -10.81
N GLU A 71 -5.40 0.29 -10.41
CA GLU A 71 -5.48 -0.86 -9.52
C GLU A 71 -4.59 -0.59 -8.30
N ILE A 72 -5.16 -0.65 -7.10
CA ILE A 72 -4.44 -0.55 -5.81
C ILE A 72 -4.74 -1.82 -5.03
N ASN A 73 -3.73 -2.61 -4.72
CA ASN A 73 -3.88 -3.85 -3.96
C ASN A 73 -3.18 -3.71 -2.62
N PHE A 74 -3.93 -3.78 -1.54
CA PHE A 74 -3.42 -3.97 -0.20
C PHE A 74 -3.19 -5.47 -0.02
N VAL A 75 -1.92 -5.86 0.02
CA VAL A 75 -1.50 -7.27 0.03
C VAL A 75 -1.43 -7.73 1.48
N ASP A 76 -1.93 -8.94 1.77
CA ASP A 76 -1.66 -9.60 3.04
C ASP A 76 -0.18 -9.98 3.09
N ILE A 77 0.59 -9.17 3.80
CA ILE A 77 2.01 -9.40 4.00
C ILE A 77 2.36 -10.06 5.33
N GLY A 78 1.35 -10.51 6.10
CA GLY A 78 1.50 -10.89 7.49
C GLY A 78 1.64 -9.63 8.36
N GLN A 79 2.76 -9.49 9.07
CA GLN A 79 3.03 -8.29 9.86
C GLN A 79 3.44 -7.11 8.98
N GLY A 80 2.67 -6.01 9.08
CA GLY A 80 3.04 -4.70 8.57
C GLY A 80 2.19 -4.18 7.40
N ASP A 81 2.83 -3.43 6.50
CA ASP A 81 2.21 -2.86 5.30
C ASP A 81 2.79 -3.41 3.99
N GLY A 82 1.92 -3.63 3.01
CA GLY A 82 2.30 -3.99 1.66
C GLY A 82 1.24 -3.54 0.66
N CYS A 83 1.63 -2.70 -0.29
CA CYS A 83 0.75 -2.15 -1.31
C CYS A 83 1.37 -2.25 -2.70
N HIS A 84 0.57 -2.74 -3.65
CA HIS A 84 0.94 -2.87 -5.05
C HIS A 84 -0.05 -2.10 -5.92
N ILE A 85 0.44 -1.13 -6.68
CA ILE A 85 -0.35 -0.28 -7.55
C ILE A 85 0.05 -0.50 -9.00
N VAL A 86 -0.95 -0.60 -9.88
CA VAL A 86 -0.78 -0.50 -11.33
C VAL A 86 -1.49 0.75 -11.81
N THR A 87 -0.75 1.66 -12.43
CA THR A 87 -1.29 2.93 -12.94
C THR A 87 -2.10 2.69 -14.23
N PRO A 88 -2.97 3.62 -14.64
CA PRO A 88 -3.61 3.59 -15.96
C PRO A 88 -2.62 3.53 -17.13
N ASP A 89 -1.39 4.02 -16.92
CA ASP A 89 -0.30 4.02 -17.90
C ASP A 89 0.56 2.74 -17.83
N ASP A 90 0.09 1.70 -17.12
CA ASP A 90 0.74 0.39 -16.94
C ASP A 90 2.11 0.42 -16.24
N GLU A 91 2.34 1.42 -15.39
CA GLU A 91 3.49 1.46 -14.49
C GLU A 91 3.18 0.79 -13.16
N ILE A 92 4.20 0.16 -12.56
CA ILE A 92 4.06 -0.59 -11.31
C ILE A 92 4.75 0.16 -10.17
N ILE A 93 3.99 0.40 -9.11
CA ILE A 93 4.48 1.02 -7.87
C ILE A 93 4.30 0.02 -6.73
N LEU A 94 5.37 -0.24 -5.99
CA LEU A 94 5.33 -0.95 -4.71
C LEU A 94 5.50 0.05 -3.57
N ILE A 95 4.66 -0.05 -2.54
CA ILE A 95 4.77 0.76 -1.32
C ILE A 95 4.77 -0.23 -0.16
N ASP A 96 5.91 -0.34 0.51
CA ASP A 96 6.18 -1.33 1.54
C ASP A 96 5.99 -2.79 1.08
N ALA A 97 6.48 -3.74 1.87
CA ALA A 97 6.55 -5.16 1.52
C ALA A 97 6.41 -6.13 2.71
N GLY A 98 6.08 -5.63 3.91
CA GLY A 98 6.02 -6.45 5.11
C GLY A 98 7.39 -6.90 5.61
N VAL A 99 7.37 -7.89 6.51
CA VAL A 99 8.59 -8.53 7.07
C VAL A 99 9.14 -9.64 6.15
N GLY A 100 8.24 -10.43 5.55
CA GLY A 100 8.54 -11.75 4.99
C GLY A 100 8.46 -11.85 3.46
N THR A 101 8.22 -13.06 2.97
CA THR A 101 8.23 -13.37 1.52
C THR A 101 6.91 -13.08 0.80
N ASN A 102 5.89 -12.60 1.51
CA ASN A 102 4.52 -12.48 1.00
C ASN A 102 4.44 -11.59 -0.25
N MET A 103 5.10 -10.42 -0.23
CA MET A 103 5.13 -9.53 -1.39
C MET A 103 5.82 -10.20 -2.60
N GLU A 104 6.95 -10.89 -2.40
CA GLU A 104 7.62 -11.64 -3.46
C GLU A 104 6.70 -12.73 -4.05
N ARG A 105 6.00 -13.50 -3.21
CA ARG A 105 5.06 -14.52 -3.65
C ARG A 105 3.90 -13.93 -4.43
N PHE A 106 3.34 -12.82 -3.94
CA PHE A 106 2.30 -12.07 -4.63
C PHE A 106 2.76 -11.64 -6.03
N LEU A 107 3.95 -11.03 -6.15
CA LEU A 107 4.51 -10.60 -7.44
C LEU A 107 4.81 -11.80 -8.36
N SER A 108 5.37 -12.88 -7.80
CA SER A 108 5.66 -14.12 -8.51
C SER A 108 4.40 -14.73 -9.13
N TRP A 109 3.28 -14.71 -8.41
CA TRP A 109 1.96 -15.09 -8.91
C TRP A 109 1.41 -14.07 -9.93
N ARG A 110 1.33 -12.79 -9.55
CA ARG A 110 0.70 -11.72 -10.33
C ARG A 110 1.33 -11.50 -11.70
N TYR A 111 2.64 -11.72 -11.82
CA TYR A 111 3.42 -11.49 -13.03
C TYR A 111 3.99 -12.76 -13.65
N ASN A 112 3.56 -13.94 -13.17
CA ASN A 112 4.04 -15.24 -13.63
C ASN A 112 5.57 -15.31 -13.71
N LEU A 113 6.26 -14.84 -12.66
CA LEU A 113 7.72 -14.72 -12.66
C LEU A 113 8.37 -16.10 -12.78
N ARG A 114 7.76 -17.15 -12.22
CA ARG A 114 8.31 -18.51 -12.28
C ARG A 114 8.49 -19.02 -13.71
N SER A 115 7.50 -18.81 -14.58
CA SER A 115 7.60 -19.20 -15.99
C SER A 115 8.45 -18.24 -16.82
N ARG A 116 8.88 -17.11 -16.25
CA ARG A 116 9.68 -16.11 -16.96
C ARG A 116 11.13 -16.59 -17.07
N ASN A 117 11.57 -16.84 -18.30
CA ASN A 117 12.92 -17.32 -18.59
C ASN A 117 13.91 -16.15 -18.67
N VAL A 118 14.65 -15.88 -17.60
CA VAL A 118 15.58 -14.74 -17.49
C VAL A 118 17.00 -15.27 -17.38
N ARG A 119 17.94 -14.80 -18.22
CA ARG A 119 19.31 -15.33 -18.33
C ARG A 119 20.11 -15.41 -17.02
N ARG A 120 19.89 -14.46 -16.11
CA ARG A 120 20.58 -14.43 -14.81
C ARG A 120 19.85 -15.21 -13.70
N ALA A 121 18.68 -15.78 -13.98
CA ALA A 121 17.95 -16.58 -13.02
C ALA A 121 18.55 -18.00 -12.94
N PRO A 122 18.57 -18.65 -11.75
CA PRO A 122 19.14 -19.99 -11.59
C PRO A 122 18.47 -21.06 -12.45
N ASP A 123 17.21 -20.85 -12.82
CA ASP A 123 16.36 -21.74 -13.61
C ASP A 123 16.31 -21.37 -15.10
N PHE A 124 17.26 -20.57 -15.59
CA PHE A 124 17.36 -20.22 -17.00
C PHE A 124 17.51 -21.45 -17.90
N ASP A 125 16.70 -21.51 -18.96
CA ASP A 125 16.73 -22.54 -19.97
C ASP A 125 17.07 -21.93 -21.34
N PRO A 126 18.26 -22.19 -21.91
CA PRO A 126 18.64 -21.67 -23.22
C PRO A 126 17.80 -22.21 -24.38
N ALA A 127 17.00 -23.27 -24.17
CA ALA A 127 16.08 -23.79 -25.18
C ALA A 127 14.76 -22.99 -25.25
N LYS A 128 14.47 -22.15 -24.24
CA LYS A 128 13.25 -21.31 -24.20
C LYS A 128 13.59 -19.86 -24.58
N PRO A 129 12.63 -19.10 -25.15
CA PRO A 129 12.85 -17.68 -25.45
C PRO A 129 13.27 -16.89 -24.20
N GLU A 130 14.41 -16.21 -24.27
CA GLU A 130 14.87 -15.30 -23.22
C GLU A 130 13.89 -14.12 -23.07
N ARG A 131 13.68 -13.68 -21.84
CA ARG A 131 12.92 -12.50 -21.49
C ARG A 131 13.74 -11.61 -20.58
N GLU A 132 13.58 -10.30 -20.74
CA GLU A 132 14.09 -9.32 -19.78
C GLU A 132 13.44 -9.52 -18.41
N PRO A 133 14.08 -9.15 -17.30
CA PRO A 133 13.41 -9.08 -16.00
C PRO A 133 12.12 -8.26 -16.07
N TRP A 134 11.11 -8.60 -15.26
CA TRP A 134 9.89 -7.81 -15.15
C TRP A 134 10.20 -6.50 -14.45
N LYS A 135 9.85 -5.37 -15.07
CA LYS A 135 10.15 -4.04 -14.56
C LYS A 135 9.18 -3.66 -13.44
N ILE A 136 9.71 -3.17 -12.33
CA ILE A 136 9.02 -2.42 -11.30
C ILE A 136 9.53 -0.98 -11.40
N ASP A 137 8.65 -0.07 -11.80
CA ASP A 137 9.03 1.32 -12.08
C ASP A 137 9.37 2.07 -10.79
N TYR A 138 8.57 1.84 -9.74
CA TYR A 138 8.73 2.57 -8.50
C TYR A 138 8.63 1.65 -7.29
N VAL A 139 9.51 1.89 -6.31
CA VAL A 139 9.43 1.31 -4.97
C VAL A 139 9.44 2.45 -3.97
N VAL A 140 8.61 2.40 -2.95
CA VAL A 140 8.56 3.37 -1.85
C VAL A 140 8.68 2.59 -0.54
N VAL A 141 9.69 2.92 0.25
CA VAL A 141 9.80 2.52 1.65
C VAL A 141 9.26 3.66 2.50
N SER A 142 8.10 3.47 3.12
CA SER A 142 7.43 4.55 3.84
C SER A 142 8.27 5.04 5.02
N HIS A 143 8.86 4.12 5.79
CA HIS A 143 9.78 4.41 6.88
C HIS A 143 10.61 3.17 7.24
N PRO A 144 11.67 3.30 8.06
CA PRO A 144 12.65 2.23 8.25
C PRO A 144 12.28 1.23 9.34
N ASP A 145 11.02 0.80 9.45
CA ASP A 145 10.64 -0.32 10.31
C ASP A 145 10.54 -1.63 9.52
N ASN A 146 10.95 -2.72 10.16
CA ASN A 146 11.17 -4.01 9.49
C ASN A 146 9.91 -4.56 8.81
N ASP A 147 8.76 -4.33 9.41
CA ASP A 147 7.44 -4.68 8.89
C ASP A 147 6.95 -3.80 7.75
N HIS A 148 7.76 -2.83 7.32
CA HIS A 148 7.52 -2.08 6.09
C HIS A 148 8.47 -2.47 4.98
N TYR A 149 9.76 -2.64 5.27
CA TYR A 149 10.76 -2.78 4.21
C TYR A 149 11.38 -4.17 4.08
N LEU A 150 11.36 -5.03 5.11
CA LEU A 150 12.26 -6.18 5.14
C LEU A 150 11.92 -7.21 4.05
N GLY A 151 10.64 -7.34 3.69
CA GLY A 151 10.17 -8.17 2.59
C GLY A 151 10.70 -7.73 1.22
N PHE A 152 11.15 -6.47 1.09
CA PHE A 152 11.85 -6.04 -0.12
C PHE A 152 13.19 -6.75 -0.29
N ARG A 153 13.80 -7.33 0.75
CA ARG A 153 15.04 -8.10 0.58
C ARG A 153 14.85 -9.23 -0.43
N GLN A 154 13.77 -9.99 -0.31
CA GLN A 154 13.47 -11.11 -1.22
C GLN A 154 12.98 -10.61 -2.59
N VAL A 155 12.20 -9.53 -2.63
CA VAL A 155 11.79 -8.88 -3.88
C VAL A 155 13.02 -8.41 -4.67
N PHE A 156 13.94 -7.70 -4.01
CA PHE A 156 15.15 -7.18 -4.61
C PHE A 156 16.16 -8.26 -4.97
N ASP A 157 16.24 -9.37 -4.25
CA ASP A 157 17.09 -10.50 -4.61
C ASP A 157 16.56 -11.30 -5.82
N ASN A 158 15.28 -11.15 -6.17
CA ASN A 158 14.69 -11.91 -7.27
C ASN A 158 15.27 -11.45 -8.62
N PRO A 159 16.06 -12.29 -9.32
CA PRO A 159 16.70 -11.92 -10.58
C PRO A 159 15.69 -11.73 -11.72
N LYS A 160 14.44 -12.17 -11.55
CA LYS A 160 13.39 -11.99 -12.54
C LYS A 160 12.69 -10.65 -12.43
N LEU A 161 13.07 -9.81 -11.46
CA LEU A 161 12.60 -8.44 -11.29
C LEU A 161 13.74 -7.44 -11.53
N SER A 162 13.41 -6.27 -12.07
CA SER A 162 14.31 -5.11 -12.17
C SER A 162 13.63 -3.84 -11.66
N PHE A 163 14.40 -2.93 -11.09
CA PHE A 163 13.88 -1.74 -10.39
C PHE A 163 14.46 -0.45 -10.99
N ASP A 164 13.62 0.56 -11.21
CA ASP A 164 14.06 1.84 -11.76
C ASP A 164 14.33 2.87 -10.66
N LYS A 165 13.28 3.30 -9.94
CA LYS A 165 13.40 4.32 -8.88
C LYS A 165 12.92 3.79 -7.53
N VAL A 166 13.77 3.93 -6.52
CA VAL A 166 13.49 3.57 -5.12
C VAL A 166 13.43 4.84 -4.28
N PHE A 167 12.33 5.02 -3.59
CA PHE A 167 12.05 6.16 -2.74
C PHE A 167 11.99 5.72 -1.27
N HIS A 168 12.36 6.64 -0.38
CA HIS A 168 12.31 6.42 1.06
C HIS A 168 12.05 7.74 1.79
N ASN A 169 11.78 7.74 3.10
CA ASN A 169 11.54 8.99 3.84
C ASN A 169 12.79 9.84 4.13
N GLY A 170 13.99 9.33 3.84
CA GLY A 170 15.27 9.96 4.13
C GLY A 170 15.96 9.45 5.40
N ILE A 171 15.26 8.72 6.27
CA ILE A 171 15.85 8.09 7.45
C ILE A 171 16.49 6.77 7.04
N VAL A 172 17.70 6.50 7.51
CA VAL A 172 18.43 5.25 7.27
C VAL A 172 19.13 4.86 8.55
N GLU A 173 18.67 3.79 9.20
CA GLU A 173 19.28 3.26 10.41
C GLU A 173 20.74 2.85 10.15
N ARG A 174 21.65 3.21 11.05
CA ARG A 174 23.10 2.97 10.94
C ARG A 174 23.65 2.37 12.23
N PRO A 175 24.79 1.65 12.18
CA PRO A 175 25.52 1.29 13.40
C PRO A 175 25.79 2.52 14.27
N ASP A 176 25.95 2.31 15.59
CA ASP A 176 26.26 3.36 16.56
C ASP A 176 27.72 3.83 16.44
N GLU A 177 28.07 4.38 15.28
CA GLU A 177 29.38 4.96 14.96
C GLU A 177 29.20 6.46 14.68
N PRO A 178 29.60 7.34 15.62
CA PRO A 178 29.49 8.78 15.41
C PRO A 178 30.29 9.25 14.19
N GLU A 179 29.61 9.81 13.18
CA GLU A 179 30.26 10.43 12.01
C GLU A 179 30.83 11.82 12.36
N ASP A 180 30.13 12.55 13.22
CA ASP A 180 30.48 13.87 13.74
C ASP A 180 30.35 13.90 15.27
N PRO A 181 31.46 14.05 16.02
CA PRO A 181 31.45 14.10 17.49
C PRO A 181 30.68 15.28 18.10
N ALA A 182 30.35 16.32 17.32
CA ALA A 182 29.60 17.49 17.79
C ALA A 182 28.08 17.30 17.71
N LEU A 183 27.60 16.18 17.17
CA LEU A 183 26.19 15.79 17.14
C LEU A 183 25.84 14.82 18.27
N SER A 184 24.58 14.78 18.67
CA SER A 184 24.06 13.76 19.60
C SER A 184 23.54 12.54 18.84
N TYR A 185 23.80 11.33 19.33
CA TYR A 185 23.34 10.06 18.74
C TYR A 185 22.54 9.28 19.79
N PRO A 186 21.31 9.73 20.11
CA PRO A 186 20.47 9.10 21.13
C PRO A 186 19.84 7.79 20.65
N ASP A 187 19.86 7.53 19.34
CA ASP A 187 19.30 6.38 18.65
C ASP A 187 20.06 6.15 17.33
N ASP A 188 19.71 5.10 16.61
CA ASP A 188 20.43 4.61 15.43
C ASP A 188 20.07 5.34 14.12
N LEU A 189 19.26 6.41 14.19
CA LEU A 189 18.75 7.14 13.03
C LEU A 189 19.80 8.09 12.42
N GLY A 190 20.89 8.36 13.16
CA GLY A 190 21.99 9.26 12.79
C GLY A 190 22.19 10.40 13.78
N GLY A 191 23.05 11.35 13.44
CA GLY A 191 23.37 12.48 14.31
C GLY A 191 22.23 13.49 14.40
N TYR A 192 22.06 14.08 15.59
CA TYR A 192 21.08 15.12 15.88
C TYR A 192 21.75 16.40 16.33
N VAL A 193 21.23 17.52 15.83
CA VAL A 193 21.49 18.86 16.36
C VAL A 193 20.58 19.10 17.55
N ASP A 194 21.19 19.37 18.70
CA ASP A 194 20.46 19.70 19.93
C ASP A 194 19.78 21.06 19.82
N GLY A 195 18.56 21.14 20.34
CA GLY A 195 17.72 22.34 20.23
C GLY A 195 16.30 22.10 20.71
N SER A 196 15.42 23.08 20.48
CA SER A 196 13.98 22.98 20.75
C SER A 196 13.19 23.43 19.52
N PRO A 197 12.92 22.52 18.56
CA PRO A 197 13.07 21.06 18.63
C PRO A 197 14.52 20.57 18.39
N LYS A 198 14.79 19.33 18.83
CA LYS A 198 15.98 18.56 18.41
C LYS A 198 15.76 18.05 16.97
N MET A 199 16.79 18.11 16.13
CA MET A 199 16.68 17.87 14.68
C MET A 199 17.63 16.76 14.23
N LEU A 200 17.12 15.76 13.52
CA LEU A 200 17.92 14.75 12.81
C LEU A 200 18.64 15.44 11.65
N TRP A 201 19.97 15.44 11.71
CA TRP A 201 20.87 16.03 10.73
C TRP A 201 21.14 15.11 9.54
N ASP A 202 21.22 13.81 9.82
CA ASP A 202 21.74 12.79 8.92
C ASP A 202 20.74 12.25 7.89
N VAL A 203 19.88 13.11 7.34
CA VAL A 203 18.87 12.70 6.36
C VAL A 203 19.50 12.42 4.99
N ALA A 204 19.25 11.22 4.45
CA ALA A 204 19.79 10.77 3.18
C ALA A 204 18.90 11.19 2.00
N HIS A 205 19.10 12.39 1.46
CA HIS A 205 18.25 12.92 0.39
C HIS A 205 18.52 12.40 -1.02
N THR A 206 19.78 12.05 -1.30
CA THR A 206 20.25 11.83 -2.68
C THR A 206 20.71 10.40 -2.90
N ASN A 207 20.64 9.97 -4.17
CA ASN A 207 21.17 8.69 -4.63
C ASN A 207 22.62 8.49 -4.23
N LYS A 208 23.43 9.55 -4.34
CA LYS A 208 24.85 9.52 -3.95
C LYS A 208 25.00 9.23 -2.46
N ARG A 209 24.33 9.99 -1.59
CA ARG A 209 24.45 9.82 -0.13
C ARG A 209 23.95 8.45 0.31
N LEU A 210 22.84 7.95 -0.24
CA LEU A 210 22.37 6.61 0.11
C LEU A 210 23.39 5.53 -0.28
N LYS A 211 23.94 5.60 -1.50
CA LYS A 211 24.97 4.65 -1.95
C LYS A 211 26.24 4.71 -1.09
N GLU A 212 26.64 5.91 -0.66
CA GLU A 212 27.75 6.07 0.29
C GLU A 212 27.47 5.36 1.62
N ILE A 213 26.29 5.54 2.21
CA ILE A 213 25.89 4.85 3.45
C ILE A 213 25.90 3.32 3.24
N VAL A 214 25.29 2.82 2.15
CA VAL A 214 25.22 1.38 1.89
C VAL A 214 26.59 0.74 1.73
N ASN A 215 27.53 1.47 1.10
CA ASN A 215 28.90 1.01 0.86
C ASN A 215 29.80 1.15 2.08
N ALA A 216 29.55 2.13 2.95
CA ALA A 216 30.34 2.34 4.17
C ALA A 216 30.19 1.20 5.18
N PHE A 217 29.06 0.48 5.14
CA PHE A 217 28.72 -0.53 6.14
C PHE A 217 28.43 -1.92 5.50
N PRO A 218 29.40 -2.55 4.82
CA PRO A 218 29.19 -3.82 4.10
C PRO A 218 28.72 -4.97 5.01
N ASP A 219 29.18 -5.01 6.26
CA ASP A 219 28.92 -6.12 7.19
C ASP A 219 27.96 -5.76 8.34
N THR A 220 27.20 -4.66 8.20
CA THR A 220 26.26 -4.22 9.23
C THR A 220 25.11 -5.20 9.47
N ARG A 221 24.64 -5.24 10.73
CA ARG A 221 23.41 -5.92 11.13
C ARG A 221 22.14 -5.09 10.86
N LYS A 222 22.26 -3.82 10.45
CA LYS A 222 21.11 -2.98 10.06
C LYS A 222 20.50 -3.50 8.76
N GLN A 223 19.29 -4.05 8.86
CA GLN A 223 18.67 -4.79 7.76
C GLN A 223 18.23 -3.89 6.60
N LEU A 224 17.97 -2.60 6.85
CA LEU A 224 17.63 -1.65 5.80
C LEU A 224 18.78 -1.47 4.80
N ILE A 225 20.00 -1.35 5.33
CA ILE A 225 21.21 -1.20 4.52
C ILE A 225 21.43 -2.46 3.66
N SER A 226 21.28 -3.66 4.23
CA SER A 226 21.42 -4.90 3.46
C SER A 226 20.28 -5.09 2.44
N THR A 227 19.08 -4.59 2.73
CA THR A 227 17.95 -4.56 1.79
C THR A 227 18.24 -3.66 0.60
N TYR A 228 18.74 -2.44 0.78
CA TYR A 228 19.14 -1.58 -0.35
C TYR A 228 20.34 -2.13 -1.13
N ARG A 229 21.26 -2.83 -0.45
CA ARG A 229 22.35 -3.54 -1.12
C ARG A 229 21.83 -4.64 -2.04
N ALA A 230 20.78 -5.36 -1.65
CA ALA A 230 20.07 -6.33 -2.48
C ALA A 230 19.67 -5.70 -3.82
N CYS A 231 19.01 -4.54 -3.74
CA CYS A 231 18.52 -3.81 -4.90
C CYS A 231 19.68 -3.41 -5.82
N LEU A 232 20.77 -2.87 -5.27
CA LEU A 232 21.94 -2.47 -6.06
C LEU A 232 22.70 -3.65 -6.67
N ALA A 233 22.75 -4.78 -5.98
CA ALA A 233 23.37 -6.00 -6.49
C ALA A 233 22.57 -6.56 -7.68
N ASN A 234 21.24 -6.56 -7.57
CA ASN A 234 20.35 -7.06 -8.61
C ASN A 234 20.19 -6.05 -9.77
N THR A 235 19.91 -4.79 -9.49
CA THR A 235 19.68 -3.72 -10.48
C THR A 235 20.61 -2.54 -10.23
N LYS A 236 21.82 -2.60 -10.78
CA LYS A 236 22.88 -1.58 -10.60
C LYS A 236 22.46 -0.16 -11.02
N THR A 237 21.53 -0.06 -11.98
CA THR A 237 21.00 1.20 -12.51
C THR A 237 19.93 1.83 -11.62
N ALA A 238 19.43 1.11 -10.60
CA ALA A 238 18.42 1.64 -9.70
C ALA A 238 18.91 2.94 -9.02
N THR A 239 17.99 3.88 -8.91
CA THR A 239 18.25 5.19 -8.28
C THR A 239 17.49 5.30 -6.97
N PHE A 240 18.10 5.98 -6.00
CA PHE A 240 17.51 6.21 -4.70
C PHE A 240 17.28 7.69 -4.45
N ARG A 241 16.14 8.05 -3.85
CA ARG A 241 15.83 9.43 -3.51
C ARG A 241 14.91 9.51 -2.30
N SER A 242 15.13 10.49 -1.43
CA SER A 242 14.13 10.73 -0.39
C SER A 242 12.88 11.39 -0.97
N LEU A 243 11.71 10.93 -0.54
CA LEU A 243 10.42 11.54 -0.84
C LEU A 243 9.95 12.31 0.40
N GLY A 244 9.54 13.55 0.20
CA GLY A 244 9.10 14.46 1.24
C GLY A 244 8.97 15.87 0.70
N ARG A 245 8.51 16.80 1.53
CA ARG A 245 8.36 18.21 1.16
C ARG A 245 9.05 19.11 2.16
N LYS A 246 9.56 20.25 1.69
CA LYS A 246 10.15 21.26 2.57
C LYS A 246 9.07 22.05 3.29
N ARG A 247 9.37 22.50 4.52
CA ARG A 247 8.50 23.39 5.29
C ARG A 247 8.20 24.70 4.55
N SER A 248 9.18 25.26 3.84
CA SER A 248 8.97 26.46 3.03
C SER A 248 8.00 26.25 1.86
N GLN A 249 7.99 25.05 1.26
CA GLN A 249 7.01 24.68 0.22
C GLN A 249 5.61 24.51 0.80
N LEU A 250 5.50 24.08 2.05
CA LEU A 250 4.22 24.06 2.75
C LEU A 250 3.71 25.48 3.04
N GLU A 251 4.57 26.34 3.57
CA GLU A 251 4.21 27.70 3.97
C GLU A 251 3.82 28.60 2.79
N ASN A 252 4.41 28.38 1.61
CA ASN A 252 4.08 29.15 0.41
C ASN A 252 3.00 28.49 -0.48
N GLY A 253 2.40 27.37 -0.03
CA GLY A 253 1.35 26.67 -0.76
C GLY A 253 1.81 25.86 -1.97
N THR A 254 3.11 25.62 -2.14
CA THR A 254 3.64 24.79 -3.23
C THR A 254 3.33 23.32 -2.98
N ARG A 255 2.51 22.72 -3.85
CA ARG A 255 2.25 21.27 -3.87
C ARG A 255 3.49 20.53 -4.38
N VAL A 256 3.76 19.37 -3.81
CA VAL A 256 4.88 18.50 -4.19
C VAL A 256 4.31 17.16 -4.61
N PHE A 257 4.77 16.65 -5.74
CA PHE A 257 4.25 15.41 -6.31
C PHE A 257 5.33 14.34 -6.39
N PHE A 258 4.87 13.09 -6.34
CA PHE A 258 5.71 11.92 -6.49
C PHE A 258 6.08 11.73 -7.96
N ASP A 259 7.38 11.91 -8.25
CA ASP A 259 7.97 11.79 -9.58
C ASP A 259 7.18 12.55 -10.66
N LYS A 260 6.64 11.86 -11.66
CA LYS A 260 5.87 12.48 -12.76
C LYS A 260 4.36 12.57 -12.48
N PHE A 261 3.89 12.08 -11.33
CA PHE A 261 2.46 11.99 -11.05
C PHE A 261 1.91 13.27 -10.42
N ASP A 262 1.89 14.35 -11.20
CA ASP A 262 1.37 15.66 -10.79
C ASP A 262 -0.06 15.96 -11.28
N GLY A 263 -0.69 14.98 -11.94
CA GLY A 263 -2.01 15.14 -12.56
C GLY A 263 -1.96 15.87 -13.91
N THR A 264 -0.78 16.21 -14.43
CA THR A 264 -0.60 16.76 -15.76
C THR A 264 -0.30 15.63 -16.75
N GLY A 265 -1.01 15.61 -17.90
CA GLY A 265 -0.86 14.56 -18.91
C GLY A 265 -1.49 13.20 -18.54
N SER A 266 -1.70 12.90 -17.26
CA SER A 266 -2.44 11.75 -16.74
C SER A 266 -3.39 12.22 -15.62
N PRO A 267 -4.63 11.71 -15.51
CA PRO A 267 -5.55 12.08 -14.43
C PRO A 267 -5.12 11.55 -13.05
N LEU A 268 -4.00 10.81 -12.96
CA LEU A 268 -3.41 10.30 -11.74
C LEU A 268 -2.40 11.30 -11.16
N ALA A 269 -2.58 11.68 -9.90
CA ALA A 269 -1.61 12.45 -9.14
C ALA A 269 -1.31 11.79 -7.79
N PHE A 270 -0.10 11.98 -7.29
CA PHE A 270 0.33 11.56 -5.96
C PHE A 270 0.97 12.75 -5.26
N GLU A 271 0.19 13.47 -4.46
CA GLU A 271 0.70 14.57 -3.67
C GLU A 271 1.43 14.05 -2.43
N VAL A 272 2.63 14.57 -2.20
CA VAL A 272 3.49 14.24 -1.05
C VAL A 272 3.15 15.18 0.10
N LEU A 273 2.50 14.63 1.13
CA LEU A 273 2.09 15.38 2.33
C LEU A 273 3.13 15.30 3.45
N GLY A 274 4.03 14.33 3.40
CA GLY A 274 5.07 14.12 4.39
C GLY A 274 6.09 13.07 3.93
N PRO A 275 7.25 12.97 4.61
CA PRO A 275 7.69 13.77 5.76
C PRO A 275 7.93 15.26 5.42
N ILE A 276 7.96 16.09 6.47
CA ILE A 276 8.25 17.53 6.37
C ILE A 276 9.71 17.79 6.72
N TYR A 277 10.49 18.21 5.73
CA TYR A 277 11.87 18.62 5.92
C TYR A 277 11.96 20.07 6.39
N GLU A 278 12.78 20.31 7.41
CA GLU A 278 13.00 21.63 7.99
C GLU A 278 14.49 22.00 7.95
N PRO A 279 14.83 23.27 7.73
CA PRO A 279 16.22 23.69 7.74
C PRO A 279 16.83 23.50 9.14
N VAL A 280 17.95 22.82 9.19
CA VAL A 280 18.77 22.65 10.39
C VAL A 280 20.18 23.14 10.08
N THR A 281 20.80 23.87 11.01
CA THR A 281 22.16 24.39 10.87
C THR A 281 23.08 23.74 11.88
N HIS A 282 24.20 23.21 11.41
CA HIS A 282 25.27 22.62 12.22
C HIS A 282 26.61 22.92 11.54
N ASP A 283 27.60 23.31 12.35
CA ASP A 283 28.97 23.65 11.89
C ASP A 283 29.00 24.57 10.64
N GLY A 284 28.20 25.65 10.68
CA GLY A 284 28.12 26.63 9.59
C GLY A 284 27.45 26.14 8.30
N GLN A 285 26.95 24.90 8.26
CA GLN A 285 26.21 24.33 7.14
C GLN A 285 24.72 24.23 7.46
N THR A 286 23.87 24.60 6.50
CA THR A 286 22.42 24.39 6.60
C THR A 286 21.99 23.28 5.66
N ARG A 287 21.20 22.33 6.18
CA ARG A 287 20.66 21.19 5.45
C ARG A 287 19.17 21.00 5.78
N ASP A 288 18.52 20.17 5.00
CA ASP A 288 17.17 19.69 5.29
C ASP A 288 17.28 18.57 6.34
N GLY A 289 16.55 18.71 7.46
CA GLY A 289 16.52 17.77 8.58
C GLY A 289 15.09 17.41 8.99
N LEU A 290 14.97 16.47 9.93
CA LEU A 290 13.68 15.99 10.45
C LEU A 290 13.59 16.23 11.95
N ARG A 291 12.41 16.64 12.46
CA ARG A 291 12.23 16.81 13.91
C ARG A 291 12.30 15.47 14.65
N LYS A 292 12.96 15.42 15.80
CA LYS A 292 12.78 14.29 16.73
C LYS A 292 11.40 14.38 17.37
N LEU A 293 10.47 13.53 16.95
CA LEU A 293 9.08 13.56 17.41
C LEU A 293 8.89 12.83 18.75
N GLY A 294 9.78 11.91 19.08
CA GLY A 294 9.75 11.17 20.35
C GLY A 294 10.93 10.22 20.50
N ALA A 295 10.66 9.03 21.02
CA ALA A 295 11.59 7.90 20.94
C ALA A 295 11.87 7.52 19.48
N GLU A 296 12.83 6.63 19.27
CA GLU A 296 13.26 6.16 17.95
C GLU A 296 12.07 5.71 17.08
N GLY A 297 11.31 4.69 17.48
CA GLY A 297 10.12 4.22 16.75
C GLY A 297 9.06 5.31 16.54
N VAL A 298 8.81 6.17 17.54
CA VAL A 298 7.87 7.30 17.36
C VAL A 298 8.34 8.25 16.24
N THR A 299 9.66 8.45 16.12
CA THR A 299 10.26 9.32 15.12
C THR A 299 10.31 8.65 13.74
N LYS A 300 10.62 7.35 13.67
CA LYS A 300 10.59 6.56 12.42
C LYS A 300 9.20 6.57 11.81
N ASN A 301 8.20 6.08 12.55
CA ASN A 301 6.81 6.00 12.12
C ASN A 301 6.24 7.39 11.82
N GLY A 302 6.60 8.39 12.64
CA GLY A 302 6.06 9.75 12.50
C GLY A 302 6.58 10.54 11.31
N HIS A 303 7.65 10.06 10.66
CA HIS A 303 8.15 10.58 9.39
C HIS A 303 7.93 9.60 8.25
N SER A 304 6.87 8.79 8.31
CA SER A 304 6.41 8.00 7.16
C SER A 304 6.25 8.89 5.92
N VAL A 305 6.56 8.35 4.75
CA VAL A 305 6.12 8.94 3.48
C VAL A 305 4.60 8.93 3.44
N ILE A 306 4.01 10.10 3.23
CA ILE A 306 2.56 10.30 3.20
C ILE A 306 2.15 10.71 1.80
N LEU A 307 1.35 9.87 1.14
CA LEU A 307 0.87 10.12 -0.22
C LEU A 307 -0.64 10.27 -0.22
N LYS A 308 -1.11 11.37 -0.82
CA LYS A 308 -2.50 11.53 -1.23
C LYS A 308 -2.58 11.32 -2.74
N LEU A 309 -3.09 10.16 -3.11
CA LEU A 309 -3.40 9.81 -4.50
C LEU A 309 -4.72 10.47 -4.89
N THR A 310 -4.78 11.04 -6.09
CA THR A 310 -6.04 11.43 -6.73
C THR A 310 -6.12 10.85 -8.13
N TYR A 311 -7.27 10.27 -8.49
CA TYR A 311 -7.57 9.79 -9.84
C TYR A 311 -8.97 10.24 -10.24
N GLY A 312 -9.06 11.26 -11.09
CA GLY A 312 -10.31 11.97 -11.31
C GLY A 312 -10.83 12.55 -9.99
N LYS A 313 -12.02 12.11 -9.55
CA LYS A 313 -12.64 12.56 -8.29
C LYS A 313 -12.23 11.72 -7.08
N LEU A 314 -11.68 10.52 -7.29
CA LEU A 314 -11.28 9.61 -6.21
C LEU A 314 -10.07 10.17 -5.49
N ALA A 315 -10.11 10.19 -4.16
CA ALA A 315 -8.95 10.48 -3.31
C ALA A 315 -8.62 9.31 -2.38
N VAL A 316 -7.34 8.91 -2.33
CA VAL A 316 -6.84 7.82 -1.49
C VAL A 316 -5.65 8.30 -0.67
N MET A 317 -5.62 7.97 0.62
CA MET A 317 -4.49 8.27 1.51
C MET A 317 -3.68 7.01 1.82
N LEU A 318 -2.37 7.07 1.60
CA LEU A 318 -1.38 6.06 2.00
C LEU A 318 -0.42 6.72 2.99
N GLY A 319 -0.63 6.48 4.28
CA GLY A 319 0.03 7.24 5.36
C GLY A 319 1.20 6.54 6.05
N GLY A 320 1.39 5.24 5.85
CA GLY A 320 2.27 4.44 6.72
C GLY A 320 1.80 4.48 8.18
N ASP A 321 2.75 4.67 9.10
CA ASP A 321 2.52 4.43 10.53
C ASP A 321 2.31 5.69 11.35
N LEU A 322 1.62 6.68 10.80
CA LEU A 322 1.40 7.96 11.50
C LEU A 322 0.82 7.76 12.91
N ASN A 323 1.66 7.96 13.92
CA ASN A 323 1.28 7.92 15.32
C ASN A 323 0.73 9.29 15.79
N THR A 324 0.22 9.33 17.02
CA THR A 324 -0.33 10.54 17.66
C THR A 324 0.61 11.75 17.56
N GLN A 325 1.92 11.59 17.76
CA GLN A 325 2.89 12.69 17.70
C GLN A 325 3.05 13.22 16.27
N ALA A 326 3.02 12.33 15.28
CA ALA A 326 3.03 12.69 13.87
C ALA A 326 1.75 13.45 13.48
N GLN A 327 0.59 12.98 13.94
CA GLN A 327 -0.70 13.60 13.69
C GLN A 327 -0.79 14.99 14.33
N ASP A 328 -0.30 15.15 15.57
CA ASP A 328 -0.15 16.45 16.23
C ASP A 328 0.72 17.41 15.41
N PHE A 329 1.88 16.91 14.97
CA PHE A 329 2.81 17.68 14.17
C PHE A 329 2.18 18.13 12.85
N LEU A 330 1.57 17.22 12.10
CA LEU A 330 0.88 17.51 10.84
C LEU A 330 -0.27 18.51 11.03
N LEU A 331 -1.13 18.32 12.02
CA LEU A 331 -2.23 19.27 12.30
C LEU A 331 -1.71 20.66 12.69
N SER A 332 -0.61 20.74 13.44
CA SER A 332 0.02 22.04 13.74
C SER A 332 0.53 22.74 12.49
N LEU A 333 1.06 21.99 11.53
CA LEU A 333 1.68 22.53 10.32
C LEU A 333 0.68 22.88 9.22
N TYR A 334 -0.34 22.04 9.01
CA TYR A 334 -1.32 22.16 7.93
C TYR A 334 -2.58 22.92 8.33
N ALA A 335 -2.97 22.87 9.60
CA ALA A 335 -4.21 23.49 10.08
C ALA A 335 -3.98 24.66 11.05
N GLY A 336 -2.71 25.03 11.30
CA GLY A 336 -2.38 26.06 12.29
C GLY A 336 -2.82 25.69 13.71
N GLY A 337 -3.01 24.40 13.97
CA GLY A 337 -3.39 23.89 15.29
C GLY A 337 -2.32 24.18 16.36
N PRO A 338 -2.66 24.03 17.65
CA PRO A 338 -1.65 24.08 18.70
C PRO A 338 -0.59 22.99 18.44
N LYS A 339 0.61 23.18 18.99
CA LYS A 339 1.71 22.19 18.89
C LYS A 339 1.30 20.76 19.32
N LYS A 340 0.26 20.64 20.16
CA LYS A 340 -0.34 19.38 20.59
C LYS A 340 -1.86 19.50 20.58
N THR A 341 -2.49 19.20 19.45
CA THR A 341 -3.94 19.10 19.31
C THR A 341 -4.50 17.96 20.17
N SER A 342 -3.74 16.89 20.38
CA SER A 342 -4.06 15.80 21.32
C SER A 342 -4.29 16.28 22.77
N SER A 343 -3.64 17.38 23.17
CA SER A 343 -3.85 17.97 24.50
C SER A 343 -5.18 18.74 24.57
N LEU A 344 -5.65 19.29 23.45
CA LEU A 344 -6.97 19.90 23.33
C LEU A 344 -8.08 18.84 23.40
N GLU A 345 -7.90 17.70 22.72
CA GLU A 345 -8.83 16.56 22.79
C GLU A 345 -8.96 16.02 24.22
N LYS A 346 -7.83 15.80 24.91
CA LYS A 346 -7.83 15.37 26.32
C LYS A 346 -8.55 16.36 27.24
N LYS A 347 -8.38 17.65 26.98
CA LYS A 347 -9.05 18.70 27.76
C LYS A 347 -10.57 18.68 27.54
N ILE A 348 -11.02 18.53 26.29
CA ILE A 348 -12.44 18.38 25.93
C ILE A 348 -13.02 17.13 26.61
N ALA A 349 -12.35 15.98 26.49
CA ALA A 349 -12.78 14.74 27.13
C ALA A 349 -12.88 14.86 28.66
N GLY A 350 -11.98 15.63 29.28
CA GLY A 350 -12.04 15.93 30.71
C GLY A 350 -13.32 16.65 31.13
N PHE A 351 -13.71 17.69 30.38
CA PHE A 351 -14.99 18.38 30.63
C PHE A 351 -16.20 17.49 30.33
N GLU A 352 -16.17 16.71 29.25
CA GLU A 352 -17.27 15.80 28.89
C GLU A 352 -17.50 14.72 29.95
N ALA A 353 -16.44 14.27 30.62
CA ALA A 353 -16.52 13.28 31.70
C ALA A 353 -17.26 13.80 32.95
N GLU A 354 -17.39 15.12 33.13
CA GLU A 354 -18.21 15.71 34.21
C GLU A 354 -19.72 15.49 33.97
N GLY A 355 -20.14 15.26 32.73
CA GLY A 355 -21.51 14.96 32.36
C GLY A 355 -22.51 15.97 32.91
N ASN A 356 -23.53 15.49 33.63
CA ASN A 356 -24.57 16.35 34.23
C ASN A 356 -24.08 17.22 35.40
N GLN A 357 -22.83 17.07 35.85
CA GLN A 357 -22.24 17.85 36.94
C GLN A 357 -21.41 19.04 36.46
N ILE A 358 -21.24 19.21 35.15
CA ILE A 358 -20.43 20.29 34.59
C ILE A 358 -20.98 21.66 35.00
N THR A 359 -20.08 22.55 35.41
CA THR A 359 -20.46 23.93 35.78
C THR A 359 -20.79 24.75 34.54
N ALA A 360 -21.58 25.82 34.67
CA ALA A 360 -21.85 26.73 33.55
C ALA A 360 -20.57 27.38 32.98
N GLU A 361 -19.55 27.60 33.83
CA GLU A 361 -18.26 28.15 33.41
C GLU A 361 -17.47 27.12 32.59
N ASP A 362 -17.44 25.86 33.04
CA ASP A 362 -16.72 24.79 32.35
C ASP A 362 -17.44 24.34 31.08
N GLN A 363 -18.77 24.39 31.04
CA GLN A 363 -19.54 24.23 29.81
C GLN A 363 -19.15 25.29 28.77
N ALA A 364 -19.02 26.56 29.17
CA ALA A 364 -18.57 27.61 28.26
C ALA A 364 -17.12 27.41 27.79
N LYS A 365 -16.24 26.79 28.60
CA LYS A 365 -14.87 26.41 28.18
C LYS A 365 -14.91 25.26 27.18
N LEU A 366 -15.72 24.23 27.46
CA LEU A 366 -15.94 23.09 26.57
C LEU A 366 -16.42 23.54 25.19
N ASP A 367 -17.42 24.42 25.14
CA ASP A 367 -17.96 24.93 23.86
C ASP A 367 -16.90 25.69 23.05
N ARG A 368 -16.07 26.50 23.71
CA ARG A 368 -14.95 27.21 23.06
C ARG A 368 -13.88 26.25 22.54
N ASP A 369 -13.52 25.25 23.33
CA ASP A 369 -12.50 24.28 22.97
C ASP A 369 -12.98 23.37 21.82
N ARG A 370 -14.26 22.96 21.81
CA ARG A 370 -14.90 22.26 20.70
C ARG A 370 -14.89 23.09 19.42
N ALA A 371 -15.33 24.35 19.48
CA ALA A 371 -15.31 25.24 18.32
C ALA A 371 -13.89 25.41 17.75
N LYS A 372 -12.88 25.46 18.64
CA LYS A 372 -11.47 25.50 18.23
C LYS A 372 -11.03 24.20 17.56
N LEU A 373 -11.38 23.04 18.12
CA LEU A 373 -11.07 21.73 17.54
C LEU A 373 -11.73 21.57 16.17
N ASP A 374 -12.99 21.96 16.04
CA ASP A 374 -13.73 21.94 14.77
C ASP A 374 -13.04 22.82 13.72
N GLY A 375 -12.59 24.02 14.09
CA GLY A 375 -11.82 24.89 13.17
C GLY A 375 -10.53 24.24 12.66
N ILE A 376 -9.81 23.51 13.52
CA ILE A 376 -8.62 22.74 13.14
C ILE A 376 -8.99 21.63 12.17
N ILE A 377 -10.03 20.85 12.49
CA ILE A 377 -10.52 19.75 11.64
C ILE A 377 -10.94 20.26 10.26
N GLN A 378 -11.72 21.35 10.19
CA GLN A 378 -12.17 21.90 8.91
C GLN A 378 -11.02 22.43 8.05
N THR A 379 -10.02 23.05 8.67
CA THR A 379 -8.82 23.49 7.95
C THR A 379 -8.00 22.29 7.46
N ALA A 380 -7.80 21.28 8.31
CA ALA A 380 -7.10 20.05 7.97
C ALA A 380 -7.78 19.27 6.83
N ARG A 381 -9.11 19.22 6.80
CA ARG A 381 -9.90 18.56 5.74
C ARG A 381 -9.55 19.05 4.34
N GLN A 382 -9.25 20.34 4.18
CA GLN A 382 -8.86 20.90 2.88
C GLN A 382 -7.66 20.19 2.25
N THR A 383 -6.79 19.62 3.08
CA THR A 383 -5.64 18.82 2.63
C THR A 383 -5.91 17.32 2.74
N PHE A 384 -6.37 16.87 3.91
CA PHE A 384 -6.34 15.45 4.30
C PHE A 384 -7.59 14.67 3.94
N GLN A 385 -8.70 15.31 3.56
CA GLN A 385 -9.92 14.60 3.25
C GLN A 385 -9.72 13.65 2.06
N VAL A 386 -10.19 12.40 2.21
CA VAL A 386 -10.10 11.34 1.20
C VAL A 386 -11.36 10.47 1.20
N ASP A 387 -11.50 9.62 0.18
CA ASP A 387 -12.57 8.62 0.11
C ASP A 387 -12.12 7.31 0.75
N VAL A 388 -10.87 6.92 0.48
CA VAL A 388 -10.26 5.69 0.99
C VAL A 388 -9.00 6.03 1.77
N ALA A 389 -8.90 5.57 3.01
CA ALA A 389 -7.72 5.75 3.84
C ALA A 389 -7.10 4.40 4.20
N LYS A 390 -5.79 4.25 3.98
CA LYS A 390 -5.00 3.24 4.67
C LYS A 390 -4.99 3.60 6.17
N ALA A 391 -5.35 2.65 7.03
CA ALA A 391 -5.30 2.85 8.47
C ALA A 391 -3.88 3.17 8.92
N CYS A 392 -3.75 4.07 9.90
CA CYS A 392 -2.46 4.40 10.49
C CYS A 392 -1.95 3.22 11.33
N HIS A 393 -0.68 2.86 11.17
CA HIS A 393 0.04 1.98 12.09
C HIS A 393 -0.70 0.66 12.35
N HIS A 394 -1.09 0.00 11.25
CA HIS A 394 -1.82 -1.28 11.23
C HIS A 394 -3.14 -1.32 12.01
N GLY A 395 -3.69 -0.16 12.42
CA GLY A 395 -4.84 -0.11 13.33
C GLY A 395 -4.47 -0.06 14.81
N SER A 396 -3.34 0.56 15.15
CA SER A 396 -2.92 0.88 16.51
C SER A 396 -3.85 1.86 17.22
N SER A 397 -3.85 1.83 18.56
CA SER A 397 -4.51 2.84 19.42
C SER A 397 -3.83 4.22 19.37
N HIS A 398 -2.66 4.34 18.73
CA HIS A 398 -1.90 5.59 18.61
C HIS A 398 -2.42 6.51 17.51
N ILE A 399 -3.70 6.87 17.60
CA ILE A 399 -4.45 7.70 16.66
C ILE A 399 -5.11 8.89 17.38
N MET A 400 -5.52 9.91 16.62
CA MET A 400 -6.26 11.08 17.10
C MET A 400 -7.62 11.17 16.42
N ASP A 401 -8.66 11.41 17.22
CA ASP A 401 -10.02 11.66 16.72
C ASP A 401 -10.04 12.79 15.68
N ALA A 402 -9.36 13.90 15.95
CA ALA A 402 -9.33 15.08 15.09
C ALA A 402 -8.65 14.82 13.74
N PHE A 403 -7.59 13.98 13.72
CA PHE A 403 -6.93 13.62 12.47
C PHE A 403 -7.83 12.71 11.63
N LEU A 404 -8.46 11.70 12.24
CA LEU A 404 -9.39 10.81 11.55
C LEU A 404 -10.65 11.54 11.08
N ALA A 405 -11.17 12.47 11.87
CA ALA A 405 -12.25 13.36 11.48
C ALA A 405 -11.86 14.26 10.29
N ALA A 406 -10.57 14.59 10.15
CA ALA A 406 -10.07 15.34 9.01
C ALA A 406 -9.87 14.48 7.75
N LEU A 407 -9.54 13.19 7.90
CA LEU A 407 -9.53 12.24 6.79
C LEU A 407 -10.95 12.01 6.24
N ASN A 408 -11.94 11.86 7.14
CA ASN A 408 -13.36 11.66 6.81
C ASN A 408 -13.63 10.62 5.69
N PRO A 409 -13.02 9.42 5.75
CA PRO A 409 -13.09 8.46 4.66
C PRO A 409 -14.42 7.68 4.67
N VAL A 410 -14.90 7.24 3.51
CA VAL A 410 -16.00 6.25 3.43
C VAL A 410 -15.46 4.82 3.57
N VAL A 411 -14.19 4.60 3.23
CA VAL A 411 -13.50 3.32 3.42
C VAL A 411 -12.20 3.48 4.21
N THR A 412 -11.98 2.63 5.21
CA THR A 412 -10.68 2.44 5.84
C THR A 412 -10.15 1.03 5.53
N VAL A 413 -8.93 0.93 5.02
CA VAL A 413 -8.24 -0.36 4.78
C VAL A 413 -7.11 -0.54 5.79
N ILE A 414 -7.21 -1.58 6.60
CA ILE A 414 -6.23 -1.96 7.61
C ILE A 414 -5.34 -3.05 6.99
N SER A 415 -4.04 -2.79 6.95
CA SER A 415 -3.08 -3.87 6.71
C SER A 415 -2.59 -4.34 8.06
N SER A 416 -2.94 -5.58 8.39
CA SER A 416 -2.57 -6.31 9.60
C SER A 416 -2.40 -7.78 9.22
N GLY A 417 -1.82 -8.58 10.11
CA GLY A 417 -1.73 -10.02 9.92
C GLY A 417 -1.16 -10.74 11.13
N ASP A 418 -1.18 -12.08 11.03
CA ASP A 418 -0.69 -12.98 12.07
C ASP A 418 0.78 -12.70 12.42
N GLU A 419 1.17 -13.00 13.67
CA GLU A 419 2.55 -12.92 14.22
C GLU A 419 3.03 -11.57 14.76
N GLU A 420 2.13 -10.64 15.09
CA GLU A 420 2.53 -9.42 15.81
C GLU A 420 2.38 -9.51 17.34
N SER A 421 3.16 -8.70 18.07
CA SER A 421 3.11 -8.59 19.54
C SER A 421 2.05 -7.62 20.07
N HIS A 422 1.38 -6.87 19.20
CA HIS A 422 0.56 -5.71 19.59
C HIS A 422 -0.96 -5.88 19.39
N SER A 423 -1.41 -7.01 18.84
CA SER A 423 -2.83 -7.34 18.61
C SER A 423 -3.59 -6.23 17.87
N HIS A 424 -3.02 -5.72 16.78
CA HIS A 424 -3.71 -4.91 15.81
C HIS A 424 -4.64 -5.77 14.92
N PRO A 425 -5.67 -5.16 14.30
CA PRO A 425 -6.22 -3.86 14.67
C PRO A 425 -6.82 -3.88 16.08
N ARG A 426 -6.62 -2.80 16.83
CA ARG A 426 -7.13 -2.68 18.20
C ARG A 426 -8.63 -2.42 18.20
N PRO A 427 -9.39 -2.91 19.20
CA PRO A 427 -10.82 -2.67 19.28
C PRO A 427 -11.21 -1.18 19.33
N ASP A 428 -10.42 -0.36 20.03
CA ASP A 428 -10.64 1.09 20.09
C ASP A 428 -10.35 1.78 18.75
N ALA A 429 -9.31 1.33 18.03
CA ALA A 429 -9.02 1.81 16.68
C ALA A 429 -10.16 1.49 15.71
N LEU A 430 -10.67 0.25 15.70
CA LEU A 430 -11.82 -0.15 14.89
C LEU A 430 -13.05 0.72 15.19
N GLY A 431 -13.37 0.91 16.46
CA GLY A 431 -14.48 1.78 16.88
C GLY A 431 -14.29 3.24 16.44
N THR A 432 -13.06 3.74 16.50
CA THR A 432 -12.70 5.10 16.12
C THR A 432 -12.76 5.31 14.60
N PHE A 433 -12.31 4.34 13.80
CA PHE A 433 -12.47 4.38 12.34
C PHE A 433 -13.94 4.39 11.93
N GLY A 434 -14.79 3.60 12.61
CA GLY A 434 -16.23 3.61 12.39
C GLY A 434 -16.87 4.95 12.80
N LYS A 435 -16.48 5.52 13.94
CA LYS A 435 -16.98 6.81 14.46
C LYS A 435 -16.68 7.99 13.53
N HIS A 436 -15.49 8.02 12.95
CA HIS A 436 -15.03 9.13 12.09
C HIS A 436 -15.11 8.83 10.59
N GLY A 437 -15.66 7.67 10.23
CA GLY A 437 -15.97 7.31 8.86
C GLY A 437 -17.22 8.05 8.35
N ARG A 438 -17.24 8.30 7.04
CA ARG A 438 -18.35 8.94 6.34
C ARG A 438 -19.44 7.94 6.00
N GLY A 439 -20.70 8.38 6.11
CA GLY A 439 -21.88 7.61 5.73
C GLY A 439 -22.50 6.82 6.88
N ARG A 440 -23.64 6.18 6.62
CA ARG A 440 -24.38 5.41 7.65
C ARG A 440 -23.67 4.11 8.03
N ARG A 441 -22.95 3.50 7.09
CA ARG A 441 -22.19 2.26 7.25
C ARG A 441 -20.81 2.42 6.60
N PRO A 442 -19.87 3.14 7.23
CA PRO A 442 -18.52 3.24 6.70
C PRO A 442 -17.88 1.85 6.62
N LEU A 443 -17.13 1.61 5.55
CA LEU A 443 -16.51 0.30 5.29
C LEU A 443 -15.15 0.24 5.99
N ILE A 444 -14.91 -0.86 6.71
CA ILE A 444 -13.61 -1.18 7.30
C ILE A 444 -13.20 -2.54 6.76
N PHE A 445 -12.08 -2.57 6.02
CA PHE A 445 -11.47 -3.79 5.56
C PHE A 445 -10.21 -4.08 6.37
N SER A 446 -9.89 -5.36 6.57
CA SER A 446 -8.62 -5.81 7.16
C SER A 446 -8.07 -6.96 6.34
N THR A 447 -6.79 -6.88 5.96
CA THR A 447 -6.12 -7.95 5.20
C THR A 447 -6.13 -9.28 5.96
N GLU A 448 -6.00 -9.22 7.28
CA GLU A 448 -6.08 -10.37 8.17
C GLU A 448 -7.49 -10.97 8.25
N LEU A 449 -8.52 -10.14 8.42
CA LEU A 449 -9.91 -10.63 8.43
C LEU A 449 -10.29 -11.25 7.08
N ALA A 450 -9.80 -10.66 5.98
CA ALA A 450 -9.98 -11.19 4.63
C ALA A 450 -9.14 -12.44 4.34
N ARG A 451 -8.13 -12.73 5.18
CA ARG A 451 -7.23 -13.89 5.01
C ARG A 451 -7.94 -15.21 5.25
N SER A 452 -9.11 -15.20 5.92
CA SER A 452 -9.95 -16.34 6.32
C SER A 452 -9.27 -17.68 6.05
N THR A 453 -8.37 -18.05 6.96
CA THR A 453 -7.77 -19.38 6.92
C THR A 453 -8.78 -20.34 7.56
N ARG A 454 -8.96 -21.53 6.98
CA ARG A 454 -9.74 -22.58 7.64
C ARG A 454 -9.14 -22.83 9.03
N GLU A 455 -9.96 -22.64 10.08
CA GLU A 455 -9.61 -22.86 11.50
C GLU A 455 -8.90 -24.21 11.71
N PHE A 456 -9.29 -25.19 10.91
CA PHE A 456 -8.51 -26.38 10.63
C PHE A 456 -8.36 -26.51 9.12
N THR A 457 -7.20 -26.14 8.56
CA THR A 457 -6.79 -26.82 7.33
C THR A 457 -6.67 -28.29 7.74
N PRO A 458 -7.41 -29.25 7.16
CA PRO A 458 -7.12 -30.64 7.40
C PRO A 458 -5.73 -30.80 6.80
N VAL A 459 -4.70 -30.70 7.63
CA VAL A 459 -3.31 -30.83 7.23
C VAL A 459 -3.20 -32.14 6.44
N ILE A 460 -3.98 -33.14 6.82
CA ILE A 460 -4.20 -34.39 6.09
C ILE A 460 -4.68 -34.17 4.64
N ASN A 461 -5.68 -33.35 4.33
CA ASN A 461 -6.16 -33.16 2.95
C ASN A 461 -5.17 -32.37 2.08
N TYR A 462 -4.56 -31.32 2.63
CA TYR A 462 -3.52 -30.57 1.92
C TYR A 462 -2.26 -31.43 1.75
N LEU A 463 -1.85 -32.17 2.77
CA LEU A 463 -0.81 -33.19 2.68
C LEU A 463 -1.21 -34.32 1.72
N ASN A 464 -2.48 -34.70 1.59
CA ASN A 464 -2.92 -35.71 0.63
C ASN A 464 -2.83 -35.18 -0.80
N ILE A 465 -3.14 -33.89 -1.02
CA ILE A 465 -2.91 -33.22 -2.30
C ILE A 465 -1.42 -33.17 -2.61
N LEU A 466 -0.58 -32.74 -1.66
CA LEU A 466 0.87 -32.71 -1.82
C LEU A 466 1.46 -34.11 -2.04
N ARG A 467 1.02 -35.12 -1.28
CA ARG A 467 1.40 -36.52 -1.45
C ARG A 467 0.96 -37.08 -2.79
N ALA A 468 -0.19 -36.65 -3.32
CA ALA A 468 -0.61 -37.04 -4.66
C ALA A 468 0.28 -36.43 -5.74
N PHE A 469 0.73 -35.18 -5.55
CA PHE A 469 1.75 -34.57 -6.42
C PHE A 469 3.11 -35.25 -6.27
N GLU A 470 3.57 -35.52 -5.05
CA GLU A 470 4.82 -36.26 -4.78
C GLU A 470 4.78 -37.66 -5.41
N ALA A 471 3.68 -38.40 -5.27
CA ALA A 471 3.50 -39.71 -5.89
C ALA A 471 3.49 -39.64 -7.43
N ARG A 472 2.82 -38.62 -8.00
CA ARG A 472 2.88 -38.36 -9.45
C ARG A 472 4.30 -38.03 -9.90
N LEU A 473 5.05 -37.27 -9.11
CA LEU A 473 6.41 -36.87 -9.39
C LEU A 473 7.37 -38.07 -9.34
N GLU A 474 7.21 -38.96 -8.36
CA GLU A 474 7.99 -40.19 -8.24
C GLU A 474 7.70 -41.17 -9.39
N ALA A 475 6.45 -41.27 -9.83
CA ALA A 475 6.02 -42.16 -10.91
C ALA A 475 6.35 -41.66 -12.32
N GLU A 476 6.70 -40.38 -12.48
CA GLU A 476 7.00 -39.78 -13.77
C GLU A 476 8.50 -39.84 -14.08
N ALA A 477 8.84 -40.47 -15.21
CA ALA A 477 10.21 -40.66 -15.67
C ALA A 477 10.64 -39.56 -16.65
N ASP A 478 9.66 -38.88 -17.28
CA ASP A 478 9.90 -37.79 -18.21
C ASP A 478 10.28 -36.51 -17.45
N PRO A 479 11.49 -35.95 -17.65
CA PRO A 479 11.95 -34.77 -16.93
C PRO A 479 11.08 -33.52 -17.14
N ASP A 480 10.44 -33.38 -18.29
CA ASP A 480 9.62 -32.20 -18.59
C ASP A 480 8.25 -32.32 -17.91
N LYS A 481 7.64 -33.51 -17.91
CA LYS A 481 6.42 -33.75 -17.14
C LYS A 481 6.63 -33.67 -15.63
N ARG A 482 7.79 -34.09 -15.12
CA ARG A 482 8.14 -33.89 -13.71
C ARG A 482 8.17 -32.41 -13.34
N ARG A 483 8.76 -31.56 -14.19
CA ARG A 483 8.74 -30.10 -13.99
C ARG A 483 7.33 -29.53 -14.01
N GLU A 484 6.47 -30.01 -14.92
CA GLU A 484 5.04 -29.62 -14.93
C GLU A 484 4.33 -30.00 -13.62
N ILE A 485 4.56 -31.21 -13.11
CA ILE A 485 3.98 -31.68 -11.83
C ILE A 485 4.51 -30.86 -10.64
N GLU A 486 5.81 -30.56 -10.60
CA GLU A 486 6.41 -29.69 -9.59
C GLU A 486 5.82 -28.28 -9.65
N GLN A 487 5.63 -27.76 -10.86
CA GLN A 487 5.02 -26.46 -11.09
C GLN A 487 3.55 -26.44 -10.62
N ASP A 488 2.74 -27.41 -11.01
CA ASP A 488 1.34 -27.57 -10.56
C ASP A 488 1.23 -27.66 -9.03
N MET A 489 2.10 -28.47 -8.42
CA MET A 489 2.14 -28.65 -6.97
C MET A 489 2.42 -27.32 -6.28
N GLN A 490 3.37 -26.55 -6.80
CA GLN A 490 3.77 -25.29 -6.20
C GLN A 490 2.74 -24.18 -6.45
N GLU A 491 2.10 -24.14 -7.62
CA GLU A 491 0.98 -23.23 -7.92
C GLU A 491 -0.21 -23.44 -6.97
N LYS A 492 -0.47 -24.69 -6.56
CA LYS A 492 -1.46 -25.01 -5.53
C LYS A 492 -1.09 -24.48 -4.15
N LYS A 493 0.20 -24.43 -3.80
CA LYS A 493 0.65 -23.84 -2.53
C LYS A 493 0.46 -22.33 -2.51
N ASP A 494 0.73 -21.64 -3.62
CA ASP A 494 0.71 -20.18 -3.66
C ASP A 494 -0.70 -19.59 -3.72
N ARG A 495 -1.64 -20.22 -4.42
CA ARG A 495 -3.02 -19.71 -4.50
C ARG A 495 -3.66 -19.53 -3.13
N ASN A 496 -3.26 -20.33 -2.15
CA ASN A 496 -3.74 -20.25 -0.76
C ASN A 496 -3.09 -19.12 0.05
N VAL A 497 -1.92 -18.60 -0.36
CA VAL A 497 -1.15 -17.63 0.44
C VAL A 497 -1.08 -16.24 -0.22
N ALA A 498 -1.14 -16.15 -1.55
CA ALA A 498 -0.91 -14.91 -2.29
C ALA A 498 -2.19 -14.12 -2.63
N VAL A 499 -3.37 -14.75 -2.60
CA VAL A 499 -4.64 -14.13 -3.04
C VAL A 499 -5.63 -13.92 -1.89
N TYR A 500 -5.56 -14.77 -0.86
CA TYR A 500 -6.40 -14.62 0.33
C TYR A 500 -5.86 -13.48 1.20
N GLY A 501 -6.75 -12.67 1.76
CA GLY A 501 -6.39 -11.47 2.52
C GLY A 501 -6.14 -10.21 1.70
N MET A 502 -5.97 -10.32 0.37
CA MET A 502 -5.80 -9.14 -0.47
C MET A 502 -7.12 -8.35 -0.58
N ILE A 503 -7.02 -7.05 -0.36
CA ILE A 503 -8.10 -6.09 -0.63
C ILE A 503 -7.68 -5.26 -1.83
N THR A 504 -8.51 -5.23 -2.87
CA THR A 504 -8.21 -4.47 -4.10
C THR A 504 -9.20 -3.33 -4.27
N LEU A 505 -8.67 -2.15 -4.60
CA LEU A 505 -9.43 -1.00 -5.09
C LEU A 505 -9.14 -0.87 -6.59
N ARG A 506 -10.20 -0.82 -7.39
CA ARG A 506 -10.17 -0.65 -8.84
C ARG A 506 -10.93 0.61 -9.20
N ALA A 507 -10.36 1.45 -10.05
CA ALA A 507 -11.00 2.68 -10.49
C ALA A 507 -10.90 2.87 -12.00
N LEU A 508 -12.05 3.06 -12.64
CA LEU A 508 -12.17 3.37 -14.06
C LEU A 508 -13.17 4.52 -14.23
N GLY A 509 -12.67 5.73 -14.48
CA GLY A 509 -13.51 6.93 -14.46
C GLY A 509 -14.15 7.11 -13.07
N ASP A 510 -15.47 7.27 -13.04
CA ASP A 510 -16.26 7.43 -11.80
C ASP A 510 -16.70 6.07 -11.19
N THR A 511 -16.35 4.94 -11.82
CA THR A 511 -16.64 3.59 -11.28
C THR A 511 -15.51 3.16 -10.35
N ILE A 512 -15.81 3.07 -9.06
CA ILE A 512 -14.87 2.67 -8.02
C ILE A 512 -15.37 1.39 -7.37
N LEU A 513 -14.56 0.34 -7.42
CA LEU A 513 -14.85 -0.96 -6.85
C LEU A 513 -13.81 -1.30 -5.79
N LEU A 514 -14.25 -1.65 -4.60
CA LEU A 514 -13.46 -2.43 -3.66
C LEU A 514 -13.88 -3.89 -3.71
N ALA A 515 -12.90 -4.79 -3.68
CA ALA A 515 -13.16 -6.22 -3.70
C ALA A 515 -12.19 -7.00 -2.81
N GLN A 516 -12.69 -8.08 -2.25
CA GLN A 516 -11.90 -9.11 -1.58
C GLN A 516 -12.36 -10.48 -2.08
N LYS A 517 -11.45 -11.45 -2.14
CA LYS A 517 -11.79 -12.77 -2.63
C LYS A 517 -12.52 -13.56 -1.54
N LEU A 518 -13.58 -14.27 -1.90
CA LEU A 518 -14.28 -15.17 -0.99
C LEU A 518 -13.41 -16.39 -0.67
N GLU A 519 -13.41 -16.82 0.60
CA GLU A 519 -12.73 -18.05 1.02
C GLU A 519 -13.20 -19.26 0.21
N GLU A 520 -14.52 -19.47 0.24
CA GLU A 520 -15.24 -20.44 -0.56
C GLU A 520 -16.11 -19.67 -1.57
N PRO A 521 -15.90 -19.85 -2.88
CA PRO A 521 -16.73 -19.17 -3.87
C PRO A 521 -18.16 -19.71 -3.79
N ARG A 522 -19.17 -18.83 -3.92
CA ARG A 522 -20.59 -19.23 -3.95
C ARG A 522 -20.90 -20.03 -5.22
N SER A 523 -20.20 -19.70 -6.30
CA SER A 523 -20.22 -20.40 -7.58
C SER A 523 -18.98 -20.02 -8.41
N GLU A 524 -18.74 -20.67 -9.55
CA GLU A 524 -17.66 -20.27 -10.46
C GLU A 524 -17.81 -18.82 -10.98
N GLY A 525 -19.04 -18.28 -10.97
CA GLY A 525 -19.33 -16.89 -11.32
C GLY A 525 -19.32 -15.93 -10.13
N GLU A 526 -19.11 -16.41 -8.90
CA GLU A 526 -19.22 -15.60 -7.67
C GLU A 526 -18.06 -15.92 -6.71
N LYS A 527 -16.88 -15.44 -7.07
CA LYS A 527 -15.62 -15.61 -6.32
C LYS A 527 -15.20 -14.40 -5.48
N TRP A 528 -15.86 -13.26 -5.61
CA TRP A 528 -15.45 -11.99 -5.02
C TRP A 528 -16.60 -11.41 -4.22
N ASP A 529 -16.26 -10.77 -3.11
CA ASP A 529 -17.13 -9.90 -2.36
C ASP A 529 -16.87 -8.46 -2.83
N LEU A 530 -17.91 -7.78 -3.30
CA LEU A 530 -17.81 -6.56 -4.11
C LEU A 530 -18.52 -5.40 -3.40
N TYR A 531 -17.85 -4.24 -3.36
CA TYR A 531 -18.34 -3.01 -2.74
C TYR A 531 -18.12 -1.85 -3.71
N GLU A 532 -19.18 -1.40 -4.37
CA GLU A 532 -19.11 -0.26 -5.29
C GLU A 532 -19.29 1.06 -4.52
N LEU A 533 -18.49 2.06 -4.87
CA LEU A 533 -18.70 3.44 -4.39
C LEU A 533 -19.28 4.28 -5.52
N HIS A 534 -20.26 5.11 -5.18
CA HIS A 534 -20.92 6.00 -6.12
C HIS A 534 -20.58 7.46 -5.81
N HIS A 535 -20.22 8.23 -6.84
CA HIS A 535 -19.98 9.65 -6.66
C HIS A 535 -21.30 10.41 -6.49
N ASN A 536 -21.45 11.14 -5.39
CA ASN A 536 -22.60 12.01 -5.15
C ASN A 536 -22.25 13.44 -5.56
N ASP A 537 -22.77 13.91 -6.68
CA ASP A 537 -22.49 15.24 -7.22
C ASP A 537 -22.96 16.40 -6.31
N LYS A 538 -23.90 16.16 -5.38
CA LYS A 538 -24.36 17.19 -4.43
C LYS A 538 -23.36 17.38 -3.29
N THR A 539 -22.75 16.30 -2.82
CA THR A 539 -21.78 16.33 -1.72
C THR A 539 -20.34 16.43 -2.23
N GLY A 540 -20.11 16.13 -3.51
CA GLY A 540 -18.78 16.09 -4.14
C GLY A 540 -17.91 14.94 -3.64
N MET A 541 -18.52 13.87 -3.12
CA MET A 541 -17.83 12.78 -2.43
C MET A 541 -18.36 11.42 -2.88
N TYR A 542 -17.52 10.39 -2.77
CA TYR A 542 -17.97 9.02 -2.93
C TYR A 542 -18.76 8.53 -1.70
N GLU A 543 -19.81 7.77 -1.96
CA GLU A 543 -20.69 7.19 -0.95
C GLU A 543 -20.84 5.70 -1.19
N TYR A 544 -21.07 4.95 -0.11
CA TYR A 544 -21.42 3.53 -0.14
C TYR A 544 -22.88 3.39 0.30
N ASP A 545 -23.71 2.80 -0.56
CA ASP A 545 -25.10 2.47 -0.24
C ASP A 545 -25.22 0.97 0.05
N PRO A 546 -25.43 0.57 1.31
CA PRO A 546 -25.61 -0.83 1.64
C PRO A 546 -26.99 -1.30 1.15
N HIS A 547 -27.00 -2.13 0.10
CA HIS A 547 -28.20 -2.79 -0.43
C HIS A 547 -29.00 -3.58 0.61
#